data_AF-A0AAT9S397-F1
#
_entry.id   AF-A0AAT9S397-F1
#
_cell.length_a   1.000
_cell.length_b   1.000
_cell.length_c   1.000
_cell.angle_alpha   90.00
_cell.angle_beta   90.00
_cell.angle_gamma   90.00
#
_symmetry.space_group_name_H-M   'P 1'
#
loop_
_entity.id
_entity.type
_entity.pdbx_description
1 polymer ?
#
loop_
_entity_poly.entity_id
_entity_poly.type
_entity_poly.pdbx_seq_one_letter_code
_entity_poly.pdbx_strand_id
1 'polypeptide(L)'
;MWPGEQQRNPYQQPPTPHQQQPNPYQQPPTPHQQQPNPYQQSSAPHQHQAPWSAPTPGTGGPVPQPGGGGRRRTTLVAVVAATAVVVAAGVTGFLLRGGGDDGSEATPTASASPRASATNPRSGDGTEATIAGWKPVVNPDIGVAFDVPAEWALKEPGWVSYVAEDDDAEENVLIGMRAPAFLKEEWCSADDDQNGHLDHWWLAAAGTRGDRNARSTEEIARADSRTWVYGAYTQPDESLVESAKIESYTTNSGITGSLGTARSAGVEKTGKCLTDGKATTFAFKNAEGDFVAWSFVGPTGVSEEVPDATVRKILGTVRLYEDPTTS
;
A
#
# COMPACT_ATOMS: atom_id res chain seq x y z
N MET A 1 -59.85 -19.84 32.78
CA MET A 1 -59.11 -21.09 33.09
C MET A 1 -58.92 -21.87 31.80
N TRP A 2 -57.80 -22.60 31.71
CA TRP A 2 -57.35 -23.59 30.71
C TRP A 2 -56.50 -24.61 31.53
N PRO A 3 -55.99 -25.76 31.01
CA PRO A 3 -56.03 -26.26 29.63
C PRO A 3 -56.51 -27.73 29.48
N GLY A 4 -56.60 -28.21 28.22
CA GLY A 4 -56.40 -29.61 27.82
C GLY A 4 -55.14 -29.73 26.92
N GLU A 5 -54.67 -30.89 26.49
CA GLU A 5 -55.14 -32.27 26.65
C GLU A 5 -53.97 -33.30 26.68
N GLN A 6 -54.18 -34.40 27.41
CA GLN A 6 -53.80 -35.83 27.20
C GLN A 6 -52.39 -36.25 26.69
N GLN A 7 -52.02 -37.52 26.94
CA GLN A 7 -50.61 -37.96 27.03
C GLN A 7 -50.43 -39.49 26.83
N ARG A 8 -49.25 -39.93 26.36
CA ARG A 8 -48.68 -41.34 26.35
C ARG A 8 -49.26 -42.30 25.27
N ASN A 9 -48.70 -43.46 24.88
CA ASN A 9 -47.40 -44.22 24.86
C ASN A 9 -47.80 -45.74 24.69
N PRO A 10 -46.95 -46.83 24.66
CA PRO A 10 -45.59 -47.11 24.12
C PRO A 10 -45.48 -48.35 23.15
N TYR A 11 -44.27 -48.60 22.60
CA TYR A 11 -43.62 -49.87 22.15
C TYR A 11 -44.39 -51.04 21.45
N GLN A 12 -43.96 -51.42 20.22
CA GLN A 12 -43.48 -52.78 19.80
C GLN A 12 -43.09 -52.87 18.28
N GLN A 13 -42.45 -53.98 17.84
CA GLN A 13 -41.99 -54.35 16.46
C GLN A 13 -42.61 -55.72 16.05
N PRO A 14 -42.45 -56.33 14.83
CA PRO A 14 -41.78 -55.99 13.55
C PRO A 14 -42.82 -56.01 12.36
N PRO A 15 -42.66 -56.52 11.09
CA PRO A 15 -41.53 -56.99 10.25
C PRO A 15 -41.56 -56.49 8.75
N THR A 16 -41.18 -57.33 7.77
CA THR A 16 -41.13 -57.17 6.28
C THR A 16 -41.84 -58.37 5.57
N PRO A 17 -41.83 -58.64 4.23
CA PRO A 17 -41.33 -57.92 3.01
C PRO A 17 -42.25 -57.96 1.72
N HIS A 18 -41.74 -57.41 0.58
CA HIS A 18 -41.99 -57.76 -0.86
C HIS A 18 -43.10 -57.12 -1.75
N GLN A 19 -42.80 -57.12 -3.08
CA GLN A 19 -43.65 -56.96 -4.30
C GLN A 19 -44.07 -55.52 -4.71
N GLN A 20 -44.24 -55.09 -5.99
CA GLN A 20 -44.08 -55.64 -7.37
C GLN A 20 -44.09 -54.43 -8.41
N GLN A 21 -43.84 -54.43 -9.74
CA GLN A 21 -43.39 -55.40 -10.79
C GLN A 21 -42.41 -54.70 -11.84
N PRO A 22 -42.52 -54.60 -13.22
CA PRO A 22 -41.32 -54.43 -14.09
C PRO A 22 -41.31 -53.44 -15.32
N ASN A 23 -40.09 -53.21 -15.84
CA ASN A 23 -39.58 -53.12 -17.25
C ASN A 23 -40.56 -53.13 -18.48
N PRO A 24 -40.28 -52.39 -19.60
CA PRO A 24 -39.35 -52.90 -20.64
C PRO A 24 -38.52 -51.87 -21.47
N TYR A 25 -37.21 -52.12 -21.67
CA TYR A 25 -36.52 -52.27 -22.98
C TYR A 25 -35.00 -52.52 -22.77
N GLN A 26 -34.30 -53.15 -23.73
CA GLN A 26 -32.88 -53.57 -23.60
C GLN A 26 -32.09 -53.49 -24.92
N GLN A 27 -30.76 -53.65 -24.79
CA GLN A 27 -29.73 -53.94 -25.82
C GLN A 27 -29.12 -52.74 -26.59
N PRO A 28 -27.86 -52.83 -27.07
CA PRO A 28 -26.69 -53.53 -26.48
C PRO A 28 -25.41 -52.65 -26.45
N PRO A 29 -24.35 -53.03 -25.70
CA PRO A 29 -23.10 -52.28 -25.66
C PRO A 29 -22.14 -52.61 -26.83
N THR A 30 -21.44 -51.61 -27.35
CA THR A 30 -20.33 -51.77 -28.33
C THR A 30 -18.97 -51.37 -27.72
N PRO A 31 -17.89 -52.14 -27.94
CA PRO A 31 -16.57 -51.81 -27.42
C PRO A 31 -15.69 -51.08 -28.45
N HIS A 32 -15.16 -49.90 -28.10
CA HIS A 32 -14.09 -49.26 -28.85
C HIS A 32 -12.94 -48.85 -27.92
N GLN A 33 -11.73 -49.28 -28.27
CA GLN A 33 -10.48 -48.85 -27.64
C GLN A 33 -10.08 -47.46 -28.17
N GLN A 34 -9.45 -46.64 -27.33
CA GLN A 34 -8.56 -45.53 -27.69
C GLN A 34 -7.48 -45.39 -26.59
N GLN A 35 -6.41 -44.64 -26.89
CA GLN A 35 -5.10 -44.73 -26.22
C GLN A 35 -5.01 -44.13 -24.81
N PRO A 36 -4.02 -44.54 -23.98
CA PRO A 36 -3.70 -43.88 -22.72
C PRO A 36 -2.98 -42.54 -22.94
N ASN A 37 -3.42 -41.49 -22.25
CA ASN A 37 -2.73 -40.20 -22.19
C ASN A 37 -2.05 -40.03 -20.82
N PRO A 38 -0.71 -39.91 -20.75
CA PRO A 38 -0.01 -39.61 -19.50
C PRO A 38 -0.17 -38.13 -19.09
N TYR A 39 0.33 -37.80 -17.89
CA TYR A 39 0.26 -36.51 -17.18
C TYR A 39 -1.04 -36.24 -16.39
N GLN A 40 -1.02 -36.71 -15.14
CA GLN A 40 -1.75 -36.12 -14.02
C GLN A 40 -0.75 -35.63 -12.96
N GLN A 41 -1.23 -34.73 -12.09
CA GLN A 41 -0.59 -34.24 -10.86
C GLN A 41 0.69 -33.41 -11.00
N SER A 42 0.50 -32.09 -10.93
CA SER A 42 1.29 -31.20 -10.06
C SER A 42 0.40 -30.02 -9.66
N SER A 43 -0.38 -30.20 -8.60
CA SER A 43 -1.38 -29.23 -8.14
C SER A 43 -0.77 -28.24 -7.14
N ALA A 44 -0.23 -27.12 -7.63
CA ALA A 44 0.09 -25.98 -6.79
C ALA A 44 -1.19 -25.18 -6.46
N PRO A 45 -1.37 -24.70 -5.22
CA PRO A 45 -2.54 -23.89 -4.85
C PRO A 45 -2.34 -22.43 -5.31
N HIS A 46 -2.87 -22.09 -6.49
CA HIS A 46 -2.88 -20.70 -6.97
C HIS A 46 -3.73 -19.81 -6.06
N GLN A 47 -3.06 -19.05 -5.19
CA GLN A 47 -3.65 -17.94 -4.44
C GLN A 47 -3.90 -16.77 -5.40
N HIS A 48 -5.07 -16.77 -6.06
CA HIS A 48 -5.51 -15.65 -6.89
C HIS A 48 -5.82 -14.43 -6.00
N GLN A 49 -4.79 -13.62 -5.70
CA GLN A 49 -5.01 -12.29 -5.13
C GLN A 49 -5.62 -11.37 -6.22
N ALA A 50 -6.57 -10.54 -5.82
CA ALA A 50 -7.34 -9.72 -6.76
C ALA A 50 -6.59 -8.41 -7.11
N PRO A 51 -6.62 -7.96 -8.38
CA PRO A 51 -5.90 -6.77 -8.80
C PRO A 51 -6.38 -5.51 -8.08
N TRP A 52 -5.43 -4.67 -7.67
CA TRP A 52 -5.69 -3.45 -6.89
C TRP A 52 -6.51 -2.45 -7.70
N SER A 53 -7.77 -2.24 -7.30
CA SER A 53 -8.70 -1.35 -8.01
C SER A 53 -8.45 0.12 -7.67
N ALA A 54 -7.43 0.70 -8.32
CA ALA A 54 -7.20 2.14 -8.38
C ALA A 54 -8.28 2.83 -9.24
N PRO A 55 -8.74 4.05 -8.90
CA PRO A 55 -9.68 4.79 -9.75
C PRO A 55 -9.02 5.22 -11.06
N THR A 56 -9.57 4.84 -12.21
CA THR A 56 -9.07 5.23 -13.54
C THR A 56 -9.68 6.57 -14.01
N PRO A 57 -8.89 7.64 -14.20
CA PRO A 57 -9.32 8.81 -14.96
C PRO A 57 -9.37 8.46 -16.45
N GLY A 58 -10.39 8.95 -17.15
CA GLY A 58 -10.56 8.65 -18.58
C GLY A 58 -9.64 9.46 -19.51
N THR A 59 -9.48 8.94 -20.73
CA THR A 59 -9.05 9.66 -21.96
C THR A 59 -7.66 10.30 -22.02
N GLY A 60 -6.71 9.53 -22.59
CA GLY A 60 -6.08 9.95 -23.86
C GLY A 60 -4.89 10.90 -23.82
N GLY A 61 -3.71 10.37 -23.53
CA GLY A 61 -2.41 10.97 -23.88
C GLY A 61 -1.41 9.89 -24.34
N PRO A 62 -0.43 10.20 -25.20
CA PRO A 62 0.57 9.23 -25.63
C PRO A 62 1.55 8.94 -24.48
N VAL A 63 1.54 7.71 -23.98
CA VAL A 63 2.50 7.23 -22.98
C VAL A 63 3.84 6.95 -23.67
N PRO A 64 4.98 7.44 -23.16
CA PRO A 64 6.30 7.00 -23.63
C PRO A 64 6.46 5.50 -23.38
N GLN A 65 6.98 4.76 -24.37
CA GLN A 65 7.16 3.31 -24.28
C GLN A 65 8.62 3.00 -23.89
N PRO A 66 8.90 2.47 -22.67
CA PRO A 66 10.25 2.04 -22.29
C PRO A 66 10.71 0.84 -23.12
N GLY A 67 12.03 0.69 -23.26
CA GLY A 67 12.65 -0.45 -23.95
C GLY A 67 12.52 -1.76 -23.17
N GLY A 68 12.65 -2.88 -23.88
CA GLY A 68 12.64 -4.21 -23.26
C GLY A 68 13.93 -4.51 -22.50
N GLY A 69 13.84 -4.53 -21.16
CA GLY A 69 14.84 -5.02 -20.22
C GLY A 69 14.09 -5.54 -18.97
N GLY A 70 14.55 -6.66 -18.41
CA GLY A 70 13.88 -7.37 -17.31
C GLY A 70 14.71 -7.43 -16.03
N ARG A 71 14.02 -7.65 -14.90
CA ARG A 71 14.49 -7.79 -13.51
C ARG A 71 14.60 -6.52 -12.66
N ARG A 72 14.19 -6.70 -11.40
CA ARG A 72 14.39 -5.82 -10.22
C ARG A 72 13.75 -4.44 -10.30
N ARG A 73 12.45 -4.40 -10.62
CA ARG A 73 11.68 -3.16 -10.76
C ARG A 73 10.98 -2.73 -9.48
N THR A 74 11.62 -1.83 -8.75
CA THR A 74 10.94 -0.98 -7.75
C THR A 74 10.43 0.31 -8.43
N THR A 75 9.55 0.19 -9.43
CA THR A 75 9.14 1.33 -10.27
C THR A 75 8.38 2.40 -9.47
N LEU A 76 9.01 3.55 -9.21
CA LEU A 76 8.39 4.72 -8.56
C LEU A 76 7.50 5.51 -9.54
N VAL A 77 6.39 4.92 -9.99
CA VAL A 77 5.45 5.56 -10.94
C VAL A 77 4.62 6.66 -10.25
N ALA A 78 4.89 7.91 -10.60
CA ALA A 78 4.13 9.07 -10.16
C ALA A 78 2.81 9.23 -10.97
N VAL A 79 1.69 8.75 -10.42
CA VAL A 79 0.35 9.00 -11.00
C VAL A 79 -0.17 10.38 -10.58
N VAL A 80 0.31 11.43 -11.27
CA VAL A 80 -0.10 12.82 -11.01
C VAL A 80 -1.50 13.10 -11.59
N ALA A 81 -2.44 13.49 -10.73
CA ALA A 81 -3.77 13.95 -11.16
C ALA A 81 -3.68 15.39 -11.72
N ALA A 82 -3.67 15.51 -13.05
CA ALA A 82 -3.42 16.78 -13.73
C ALA A 82 -4.57 17.82 -13.56
N THR A 83 -4.36 18.82 -12.71
CA THR A 83 -5.18 20.05 -12.68
C THR A 83 -4.58 21.13 -13.61
N ALA A 84 -5.41 21.73 -14.46
CA ALA A 84 -4.96 22.64 -15.52
C ALA A 84 -4.34 23.95 -14.98
N VAL A 85 -3.07 24.20 -15.34
CA VAL A 85 -2.37 25.45 -15.02
C VAL A 85 -2.74 26.54 -16.04
N VAL A 86 -3.52 27.53 -15.60
CA VAL A 86 -3.83 28.71 -16.42
C VAL A 86 -2.65 29.70 -16.38
N VAL A 87 -1.78 29.64 -17.38
CA VAL A 87 -0.65 30.59 -17.53
C VAL A 87 -1.17 31.93 -18.07
N ALA A 88 -1.50 32.85 -17.14
CA ALA A 88 -1.89 34.22 -17.47
C ALA A 88 -0.66 35.09 -17.82
N ALA A 89 -0.18 34.99 -19.07
CA ALA A 89 0.97 35.74 -19.57
C ALA A 89 0.62 37.24 -19.84
N GLY A 90 0.51 38.03 -18.77
CA GLY A 90 0.18 39.46 -18.84
C GLY A 90 1.39 40.37 -19.10
N VAL A 91 1.83 40.49 -20.35
CA VAL A 91 2.83 41.51 -20.75
C VAL A 91 2.12 42.75 -21.28
N THR A 92 1.96 43.77 -20.43
CA THR A 92 1.49 45.10 -20.84
C THR A 92 2.61 46.12 -20.74
N GLY A 93 3.29 46.38 -21.86
CA GLY A 93 4.23 47.49 -21.97
C GLY A 93 3.50 48.80 -22.24
N PHE A 94 3.84 49.86 -21.50
CA PHE A 94 3.44 51.24 -21.84
C PHE A 94 4.65 52.17 -21.71
N LEU A 95 4.83 53.06 -22.69
CA LEU A 95 6.00 53.94 -22.81
C LEU A 95 5.63 55.36 -22.38
N LEU A 96 6.40 55.92 -21.43
CA LEU A 96 6.69 57.35 -21.24
C LEU A 96 7.90 57.39 -20.28
N ARG A 97 9.11 57.87 -20.65
CA ARG A 97 9.51 59.15 -21.26
C ARG A 97 9.22 60.36 -20.37
N GLY A 98 10.17 60.64 -19.47
CA GLY A 98 10.22 61.85 -18.67
C GLY A 98 11.40 61.79 -17.71
N GLY A 99 12.52 62.42 -18.07
CA GLY A 99 13.63 62.66 -17.14
C GLY A 99 13.55 64.10 -16.62
N GLY A 100 13.89 64.29 -15.35
CA GLY A 100 13.96 65.60 -14.69
C GLY A 100 14.66 65.46 -13.35
N ASP A 101 15.72 66.24 -13.17
CA ASP A 101 16.44 66.40 -11.90
C ASP A 101 15.84 67.54 -11.06
N ASP A 102 16.46 67.78 -9.91
CA ASP A 102 16.29 68.88 -8.93
C ASP A 102 15.17 68.77 -7.88
N GLY A 103 15.57 68.85 -6.60
CA GLY A 103 14.91 69.80 -5.69
C GLY A 103 14.35 69.33 -4.34
N SER A 104 15.24 68.99 -3.40
CA SER A 104 15.18 69.46 -1.99
C SER A 104 14.29 68.82 -0.90
N GLU A 105 14.80 68.99 0.33
CA GLU A 105 14.16 68.94 1.67
C GLU A 105 13.85 67.56 2.30
N ALA A 106 13.85 67.50 3.64
CA ALA A 106 14.25 66.30 4.37
C ALA A 106 13.58 66.07 5.74
N THR A 107 13.31 64.78 6.02
CA THR A 107 13.11 64.14 7.35
C THR A 107 11.89 64.56 8.22
N PRO A 108 11.44 63.70 9.17
CA PRO A 108 11.35 62.24 9.09
C PRO A 108 9.99 61.69 9.59
N THR A 109 9.53 60.56 9.04
CA THR A 109 8.40 59.80 9.61
C THR A 109 8.72 58.30 9.57
N ALA A 110 8.72 57.64 10.73
CA ALA A 110 8.88 56.19 10.81
C ALA A 110 7.58 55.48 10.39
N SER A 111 7.65 54.52 9.48
CA SER A 111 6.54 53.64 9.14
C SER A 111 7.02 52.27 8.66
N ALA A 112 6.38 51.23 9.18
CA ALA A 112 6.36 49.82 8.76
C ALA A 112 7.58 49.20 8.05
N SER A 113 8.14 48.15 8.67
CA SER A 113 8.94 47.14 7.97
C SER A 113 8.19 46.57 6.75
N PRO A 114 8.87 46.11 5.69
CA PRO A 114 8.24 45.42 4.58
C PRO A 114 7.47 44.19 5.08
N ARG A 115 6.14 44.19 4.88
CA ARG A 115 5.29 43.04 5.19
C ARG A 115 5.58 41.94 4.18
N ALA A 116 6.47 41.01 4.53
CA ALA A 116 6.76 39.83 3.72
C ALA A 116 5.45 39.13 3.35
N SER A 117 5.27 38.85 2.07
CA SER A 117 3.97 38.48 1.50
C SER A 117 3.56 37.06 1.86
N ALA A 118 2.25 36.89 2.06
CA ALA A 118 1.46 35.66 1.98
C ALA A 118 2.19 34.30 2.12
N THR A 119 1.98 33.65 3.26
CA THR A 119 2.14 32.20 3.44
C THR A 119 1.53 31.41 2.28
N ASN A 120 2.24 30.39 1.78
CA ASN A 120 1.66 29.39 0.87
C ASN A 120 0.72 28.43 1.66
N PRO A 121 -0.59 28.39 1.38
CA PRO A 121 -1.49 27.41 1.99
C PRO A 121 -1.44 26.10 1.18
N ARG A 122 -0.53 25.20 1.60
CA ARG A 122 -0.34 23.83 1.08
C ARG A 122 0.69 23.06 1.92
N SER A 123 0.51 23.02 3.24
CA SER A 123 1.48 22.41 4.17
C SER A 123 0.84 21.89 5.45
N GLY A 124 0.02 20.84 5.32
CA GLY A 124 -0.47 20.07 6.47
C GLY A 124 -1.45 20.85 7.37
N ASP A 125 -2.24 21.75 6.77
CA ASP A 125 -3.16 22.71 7.38
C ASP A 125 -4.33 22.06 8.18
N GLY A 126 -4.05 21.21 9.16
CA GLY A 126 -5.07 20.58 10.01
C GLY A 126 -4.62 19.54 11.06
N THR A 127 -3.43 18.92 10.93
CA THR A 127 -2.98 17.87 11.87
C THR A 127 -1.60 18.17 12.44
N GLU A 128 -1.49 18.32 13.76
CA GLU A 128 -0.19 18.37 14.44
C GLU A 128 0.37 16.94 14.63
N ALA A 129 1.70 16.81 14.66
CA ALA A 129 2.35 15.54 15.01
C ALA A 129 2.24 15.26 16.51
N THR A 130 1.94 14.02 16.89
CA THR A 130 1.82 13.62 18.31
C THR A 130 3.17 13.56 19.03
N ILE A 131 4.28 13.62 18.28
CA ILE A 131 5.65 13.66 18.78
C ILE A 131 6.31 14.97 18.34
N ALA A 132 6.80 15.75 19.30
CA ALA A 132 7.44 17.04 19.02
C ALA A 132 8.64 16.89 18.06
N GLY A 133 8.66 17.71 17.01
CA GLY A 133 9.68 17.67 15.97
C GLY A 133 9.55 16.53 14.95
N TRP A 134 8.48 15.73 15.01
CA TRP A 134 8.12 14.77 13.96
C TRP A 134 7.15 15.43 12.97
N LYS A 135 6.90 14.77 11.83
CA LYS A 135 6.02 15.26 10.77
C LYS A 135 4.81 14.33 10.61
N PRO A 136 3.59 14.88 10.49
CA PRO A 136 2.39 14.09 10.28
C PRO A 136 2.36 13.56 8.83
N VAL A 137 1.92 12.33 8.68
CA VAL A 137 1.59 11.67 7.42
C VAL A 137 0.10 11.36 7.47
N VAL A 138 -0.66 11.83 6.48
CA VAL A 138 -2.13 11.75 6.48
C VAL A 138 -2.60 11.13 5.17
N ASN A 139 -3.41 10.08 5.27
CA ASN A 139 -4.14 9.47 4.18
C ASN A 139 -5.64 9.71 4.40
N PRO A 140 -6.20 10.81 3.85
CA PRO A 140 -7.59 11.20 4.11
C PRO A 140 -8.59 10.21 3.51
N ASP A 141 -8.24 9.57 2.38
CA ASP A 141 -9.09 8.64 1.63
C ASP A 141 -9.56 7.41 2.44
N ILE A 142 -8.89 7.12 3.57
CA ILE A 142 -9.24 6.02 4.49
C ILE A 142 -9.33 6.46 5.96
N GLY A 143 -9.21 7.77 6.25
CA GLY A 143 -9.27 8.31 7.60
C GLY A 143 -8.14 7.87 8.53
N VAL A 144 -6.89 7.85 8.07
CA VAL A 144 -5.71 7.41 8.88
C VAL A 144 -4.57 8.43 8.85
N ALA A 145 -3.97 8.68 10.00
CA ALA A 145 -2.71 9.43 10.13
C ALA A 145 -1.68 8.69 11.00
N PHE A 146 -0.39 9.01 10.81
CA PHE A 146 0.73 8.58 11.66
C PHE A 146 1.85 9.64 11.58
N ASP A 147 2.89 9.57 12.40
CA ASP A 147 3.99 10.53 12.41
C ASP A 147 5.33 9.87 12.09
N VAL A 148 6.19 10.58 11.36
CA VAL A 148 7.57 10.14 11.03
C VAL A 148 8.62 11.15 11.52
N PRO A 149 9.87 10.71 11.78
CA PRO A 149 10.98 11.61 12.07
C PRO A 149 11.19 12.71 11.01
N ALA A 150 11.80 13.83 11.40
CA ALA A 150 11.94 15.04 10.58
C ALA A 150 12.66 14.82 9.24
N GLU A 151 13.55 13.83 9.17
CA GLU A 151 14.37 13.47 8.01
C GLU A 151 13.64 12.66 6.93
N TRP A 152 12.41 12.20 7.17
CA TRP A 152 11.63 11.43 6.21
C TRP A 152 10.94 12.34 5.18
N ALA A 153 11.16 12.14 3.89
CA ALA A 153 10.45 12.86 2.83
C ALA A 153 8.97 12.44 2.81
N LEU A 154 8.04 13.40 2.88
CA LEU A 154 6.62 13.13 2.72
C LEU A 154 6.24 13.18 1.24
N LYS A 155 5.40 12.26 0.77
CA LYS A 155 4.68 12.44 -0.50
C LYS A 155 3.29 13.03 -0.27
N GLU A 156 2.70 13.54 -1.34
CA GLU A 156 1.33 14.08 -1.33
C GLU A 156 0.29 12.96 -1.11
N PRO A 157 -0.91 13.26 -0.57
CA PRO A 157 -1.91 12.24 -0.24
C PRO A 157 -2.33 11.33 -1.40
N GLY A 158 -2.31 11.85 -2.65
CA GLY A 158 -2.64 11.07 -3.85
C GLY A 158 -1.55 10.09 -4.29
N TRP A 159 -0.30 10.22 -3.81
CA TRP A 159 0.82 9.40 -4.23
C TRP A 159 0.63 7.94 -3.82
N VAL A 160 0.98 7.02 -4.72
CA VAL A 160 1.00 5.57 -4.47
C VAL A 160 2.41 5.05 -4.70
N SER A 161 2.87 4.17 -3.82
CA SER A 161 4.12 3.41 -3.99
C SER A 161 3.80 1.92 -3.91
N TYR A 162 4.39 1.12 -4.80
CA TYR A 162 4.11 -0.31 -4.91
C TYR A 162 5.36 -1.13 -5.21
N VAL A 163 5.22 -2.45 -5.12
CA VAL A 163 6.10 -3.43 -5.76
C VAL A 163 5.27 -4.35 -6.65
N ALA A 164 5.85 -4.75 -7.78
CA ALA A 164 5.23 -5.57 -8.82
C ALA A 164 6.13 -6.78 -9.14
N GLU A 165 5.68 -7.70 -9.98
CA GLU A 165 6.48 -8.87 -10.38
C GLU A 165 7.70 -8.48 -11.24
N ASP A 166 8.89 -8.96 -10.85
CA ASP A 166 10.18 -8.46 -11.34
C ASP A 166 10.51 -8.76 -12.82
N ASP A 167 9.89 -9.80 -13.38
CA ASP A 167 10.07 -10.28 -14.76
C ASP A 167 8.78 -10.08 -15.61
N ASP A 168 7.86 -9.20 -15.17
CA ASP A 168 6.58 -8.91 -15.83
C ASP A 168 6.57 -7.59 -16.63
N ALA A 169 5.98 -7.62 -17.82
CA ALA A 169 5.81 -6.46 -18.70
C ALA A 169 4.54 -5.65 -18.41
N GLU A 170 3.54 -6.26 -17.76
CA GLU A 170 2.27 -5.62 -17.39
C GLU A 170 2.30 -4.91 -16.01
N GLU A 171 3.42 -4.98 -15.29
CA GLU A 171 3.62 -4.49 -13.91
C GLU A 171 2.50 -4.91 -12.93
N ASN A 172 2.20 -6.22 -12.87
CA ASN A 172 1.24 -6.79 -11.92
C ASN A 172 1.64 -6.46 -10.47
N VAL A 173 0.90 -5.53 -9.87
CA VAL A 173 1.14 -5.01 -8.51
C VAL A 173 0.87 -6.09 -7.46
N LEU A 174 1.93 -6.47 -6.73
CA LEU A 174 1.87 -7.41 -5.62
C LEU A 174 1.29 -6.75 -4.36
N ILE A 175 1.76 -5.54 -4.03
CA ILE A 175 1.29 -4.75 -2.90
C ILE A 175 1.65 -3.27 -3.08
N GLY A 176 0.83 -2.37 -2.51
CA GLY A 176 1.08 -0.93 -2.53
C GLY A 176 0.54 -0.18 -1.30
N MET A 177 1.02 1.05 -1.13
CA MET A 177 0.62 1.98 -0.08
C MET A 177 0.39 3.38 -0.65
N ARG A 178 -0.55 4.13 -0.06
CA ARG A 178 -0.88 5.53 -0.39
C ARG A 178 -0.33 6.48 0.67
N ALA A 179 -0.08 7.73 0.26
CA ALA A 179 0.50 8.80 1.06
C ALA A 179 1.79 8.39 1.81
N PRO A 180 2.77 7.75 1.15
CA PRO A 180 3.97 7.26 1.83
C PRO A 180 4.88 8.40 2.30
N ALA A 181 5.62 8.11 3.36
CA ALA A 181 6.83 8.83 3.73
C ALA A 181 8.05 7.92 3.50
N PHE A 182 9.13 8.47 2.95
CA PHE A 182 10.36 7.77 2.62
C PHE A 182 11.55 8.28 3.42
N LEU A 183 12.38 7.37 3.94
CA LEU A 183 13.70 7.70 4.47
C LEU A 183 14.73 7.54 3.35
N LYS A 184 15.53 8.59 3.11
CA LYS A 184 16.61 8.64 2.09
C LYS A 184 16.17 8.05 0.75
N GLU A 185 15.45 8.85 -0.05
CA GLU A 185 14.81 8.37 -1.29
C GLU A 185 15.80 7.77 -2.31
N GLU A 186 17.05 8.26 -2.30
CA GLU A 186 18.16 7.79 -3.12
C GLU A 186 19.27 7.22 -2.20
N TRP A 187 18.96 6.18 -1.41
CA TRP A 187 19.91 5.57 -0.48
C TRP A 187 20.94 4.70 -1.20
N CYS A 188 20.49 3.90 -2.18
CA CYS A 188 21.33 3.12 -3.05
C CYS A 188 20.96 3.36 -4.51
N SER A 189 21.95 3.31 -5.40
CA SER A 189 21.74 3.42 -6.85
C SER A 189 22.69 2.49 -7.60
N ALA A 190 22.23 1.92 -8.71
CA ALA A 190 22.99 0.99 -9.55
C ALA A 190 22.52 1.09 -11.01
N ASP A 191 23.39 0.66 -11.93
CA ASP A 191 23.15 0.49 -13.37
C ASP A 191 23.37 -1.00 -13.65
N ASP A 192 22.45 -1.82 -13.13
CA ASP A 192 22.63 -3.29 -13.05
C ASP A 192 22.40 -3.98 -14.42
N ASP A 193 21.69 -3.34 -15.37
CA ASP A 193 21.54 -3.80 -16.76
C ASP A 193 22.57 -3.19 -17.74
N GLN A 194 23.37 -2.22 -17.28
CA GLN A 194 24.41 -1.51 -18.04
C GLN A 194 23.88 -0.65 -19.20
N ASN A 195 22.65 -0.14 -19.08
CA ASN A 195 22.07 0.78 -20.06
C ASN A 195 22.56 2.23 -19.93
N GLY A 196 23.22 2.58 -18.81
CA GLY A 196 23.77 3.91 -18.53
C GLY A 196 22.87 4.84 -17.70
N HIS A 197 21.70 4.37 -17.29
CA HIS A 197 20.83 5.02 -16.30
C HIS A 197 21.05 4.38 -14.92
N LEU A 198 20.96 5.20 -13.88
CA LEU A 198 20.93 4.70 -12.50
C LEU A 198 19.46 4.48 -12.10
N ASP A 199 19.16 3.28 -11.63
CA ASP A 199 18.00 3.03 -10.78
C ASP A 199 18.32 3.48 -9.34
N HIS A 200 17.29 3.86 -8.58
CA HIS A 200 17.42 4.42 -7.23
C HIS A 200 16.46 3.71 -6.25
N TRP A 201 17.01 3.30 -5.09
CA TRP A 201 16.29 2.64 -4.01
C TRP A 201 16.31 3.49 -2.74
N TRP A 202 15.14 3.61 -2.10
CA TRP A 202 14.97 4.26 -0.81
C TRP A 202 15.48 3.39 0.35
N LEU A 203 15.88 3.99 1.48
CA LEU A 203 16.28 3.24 2.67
C LEU A 203 15.07 2.67 3.43
N ALA A 204 13.96 3.40 3.52
CA ALA A 204 12.72 2.84 4.05
C ALA A 204 11.50 3.57 3.50
N ALA A 205 10.36 2.88 3.50
CA ALA A 205 9.05 3.46 3.23
C ALA A 205 8.09 3.14 4.37
N ALA A 206 7.20 4.08 4.70
CA ALA A 206 6.08 3.86 5.60
C ALA A 206 4.82 4.55 5.03
N GLY A 207 3.68 3.88 5.08
CA GLY A 207 2.43 4.37 4.46
C GLY A 207 1.24 3.50 4.80
N THR A 208 0.07 3.80 4.22
CA THR A 208 -1.19 3.14 4.57
C THR A 208 -2.00 2.69 3.35
N ARG A 209 -2.88 1.71 3.55
CA ARG A 209 -3.77 1.14 2.51
C ARG A 209 -5.11 0.69 3.10
N GLY A 210 -6.09 0.47 2.22
CA GLY A 210 -7.39 -0.13 2.54
C GLY A 210 -7.52 -1.53 1.94
N ASP A 211 -8.25 -2.41 2.64
CA ASP A 211 -8.26 -3.86 2.45
C ASP A 211 -9.66 -4.44 2.34
N ARG A 212 -10.43 -3.88 1.40
CA ARG A 212 -11.85 -4.15 1.13
C ARG A 212 -12.23 -5.64 0.93
N ASN A 213 -11.28 -6.51 0.64
CA ASN A 213 -11.50 -7.95 0.39
C ASN A 213 -11.08 -8.86 1.57
N ALA A 214 -10.45 -8.31 2.60
CA ALA A 214 -9.94 -9.09 3.73
C ALA A 214 -11.03 -9.49 4.74
N ARG A 215 -10.80 -10.59 5.46
CA ARG A 215 -11.75 -11.18 6.40
C ARG A 215 -11.39 -10.90 7.86
N SER A 216 -10.11 -10.58 8.13
CA SER A 216 -9.60 -10.33 9.48
C SER A 216 -8.33 -9.46 9.45
N THR A 217 -8.01 -8.83 10.59
CA THR A 217 -6.74 -8.09 10.73
C THR A 217 -5.52 -9.03 10.69
N GLU A 218 -5.70 -10.25 11.19
CA GLU A 218 -4.72 -11.32 11.32
C GLU A 218 -4.32 -11.89 9.95
N GLU A 219 -5.23 -11.84 8.96
CA GLU A 219 -4.98 -12.18 7.56
C GLU A 219 -4.10 -11.13 6.90
N ILE A 220 -4.51 -9.85 6.95
CA ILE A 220 -3.79 -8.71 6.35
C ILE A 220 -2.39 -8.59 6.94
N ALA A 221 -2.27 -8.54 8.28
CA ALA A 221 -1.00 -8.36 8.96
C ALA A 221 0.03 -9.46 8.63
N ARG A 222 -0.43 -10.68 8.31
CA ARG A 222 0.41 -11.78 7.84
C ARG A 222 0.72 -11.71 6.35
N ALA A 223 -0.29 -11.45 5.52
CA ALA A 223 -0.15 -11.42 4.07
C ALA A 223 0.76 -10.25 3.66
N ASP A 224 0.41 -9.03 4.07
CA ASP A 224 1.09 -7.81 3.64
C ASP A 224 2.55 -7.75 4.05
N SER A 225 2.86 -8.11 5.31
CA SER A 225 4.25 -8.11 5.77
C SER A 225 5.09 -9.13 4.99
N ARG A 226 4.52 -10.29 4.62
CA ARG A 226 5.17 -11.26 3.72
C ARG A 226 5.33 -10.69 2.31
N THR A 227 4.27 -10.13 1.71
CA THR A 227 4.28 -9.63 0.33
C THR A 227 5.24 -8.45 0.14
N TRP A 228 5.33 -7.53 1.12
CA TRP A 228 6.32 -6.45 1.09
C TRP A 228 7.76 -6.97 1.06
N VAL A 229 8.08 -7.99 1.87
CA VAL A 229 9.44 -8.57 1.88
C VAL A 229 9.72 -9.36 0.60
N TYR A 230 8.75 -10.16 0.13
CA TYR A 230 8.86 -10.89 -1.14
C TYR A 230 9.12 -9.93 -2.30
N GLY A 231 8.19 -9.01 -2.56
CA GLY A 231 8.20 -8.14 -3.73
C GLY A 231 9.38 -7.16 -3.76
N ALA A 232 9.84 -6.66 -2.60
CA ALA A 232 10.93 -5.69 -2.55
C ALA A 232 12.34 -6.30 -2.43
N TYR A 233 12.49 -7.57 -1.99
CA TYR A 233 13.81 -8.13 -1.66
C TYR A 233 14.09 -9.56 -2.12
N THR A 234 13.11 -10.46 -2.17
CA THR A 234 13.39 -11.90 -2.38
C THR A 234 12.97 -12.47 -3.72
N GLN A 235 12.30 -11.69 -4.60
CA GLN A 235 11.86 -12.18 -5.91
C GLN A 235 13.00 -12.87 -6.70
N PRO A 236 12.73 -14.03 -7.35
CA PRO A 236 11.45 -14.76 -7.40
C PRO A 236 11.26 -15.79 -6.26
N ASP A 237 12.13 -15.82 -5.24
CA ASP A 237 12.14 -16.85 -4.20
C ASP A 237 11.34 -16.44 -2.95
N GLU A 238 10.09 -16.89 -2.86
CA GLU A 238 9.25 -16.77 -1.66
C GLU A 238 9.78 -17.56 -0.45
N SER A 239 10.64 -18.58 -0.64
CA SER A 239 11.09 -19.46 0.46
C SER A 239 12.04 -18.76 1.44
N LEU A 240 12.70 -17.69 1.00
CA LEU A 240 13.58 -16.86 1.83
C LEU A 240 12.83 -15.99 2.84
N VAL A 241 11.50 -15.85 2.74
CA VAL A 241 10.70 -14.96 3.59
C VAL A 241 10.21 -15.67 4.86
N GLU A 242 10.75 -15.27 6.00
CA GLU A 242 10.33 -15.73 7.34
C GLU A 242 9.33 -14.74 7.96
N SER A 243 8.18 -15.23 8.44
CA SER A 243 7.18 -14.42 9.15
C SER A 243 7.16 -14.75 10.65
N ALA A 244 7.05 -13.72 11.49
CA ALA A 244 6.85 -13.89 12.92
C ALA A 244 5.42 -14.36 13.26
N LYS A 245 5.19 -14.73 14.52
CA LYS A 245 3.83 -14.91 15.04
C LYS A 245 3.11 -13.56 15.06
N ILE A 246 1.87 -13.53 14.59
CA ILE A 246 0.99 -12.35 14.70
C ILE A 246 0.73 -12.01 16.19
N GLU A 247 0.89 -10.74 16.52
CA GLU A 247 0.63 -10.13 17.82
C GLU A 247 -0.69 -9.34 17.78
N SER A 248 -1.43 -9.29 18.89
CA SER A 248 -2.43 -8.24 19.09
C SER A 248 -1.71 -6.96 19.55
N TYR A 249 -2.04 -5.81 18.98
CA TYR A 249 -1.38 -4.54 19.27
C TYR A 249 -2.40 -3.41 19.43
N THR A 250 -2.07 -2.43 20.27
CA THR A 250 -2.85 -1.21 20.49
C THR A 250 -1.94 0.02 20.36
N THR A 251 -2.35 1.01 19.56
CA THR A 251 -1.59 2.26 19.35
C THR A 251 -1.75 3.22 20.53
N ASN A 252 -0.94 4.29 20.59
CA ASN A 252 -1.07 5.31 21.65
C ASN A 252 -2.42 6.07 21.58
N SER A 253 -3.11 6.04 20.42
CA SER A 253 -4.46 6.59 20.27
C SER A 253 -5.58 5.57 20.56
N GLY A 254 -5.24 4.37 21.05
CA GLY A 254 -6.20 3.33 21.43
C GLY A 254 -6.71 2.44 20.29
N ILE A 255 -6.25 2.62 19.05
CA ILE A 255 -6.62 1.72 17.93
C ILE A 255 -6.06 0.34 18.23
N THR A 256 -6.92 -0.67 18.28
CA THR A 256 -6.53 -2.07 18.49
C THR A 256 -6.68 -2.88 17.21
N GLY A 257 -5.71 -3.76 16.94
CA GLY A 257 -5.66 -4.57 15.72
C GLY A 257 -4.60 -5.66 15.80
N SER A 258 -4.23 -6.20 14.64
CA SER A 258 -3.19 -7.22 14.51
C SER A 258 -1.91 -6.66 13.93
N LEU A 259 -0.78 -7.07 14.50
CA LEU A 259 0.56 -6.72 14.06
C LEU A 259 1.29 -7.96 13.55
N GLY A 260 1.84 -7.87 12.35
CA GLY A 260 2.67 -8.89 11.73
C GLY A 260 3.99 -8.30 11.27
N THR A 261 5.04 -9.11 11.34
CA THR A 261 6.37 -8.77 10.84
C THR A 261 6.91 -9.92 10.03
N ALA A 262 7.62 -9.60 8.95
CA ALA A 262 8.39 -10.56 8.18
C ALA A 262 9.78 -10.00 7.89
N ARG A 263 10.72 -10.89 7.59
CA ARG A 263 12.06 -10.56 7.10
C ARG A 263 12.57 -11.67 6.19
N SER A 264 13.49 -11.36 5.30
CA SER A 264 14.23 -12.38 4.56
C SER A 264 15.43 -12.88 5.33
N ALA A 265 16.02 -13.98 4.86
CA ALA A 265 17.39 -14.35 5.17
C ALA A 265 18.01 -15.09 3.98
N GLY A 266 19.22 -14.68 3.58
CA GLY A 266 20.01 -15.41 2.58
C GLY A 266 19.80 -14.98 1.13
N VAL A 267 19.26 -13.79 0.89
CA VAL A 267 19.21 -13.21 -0.48
C VAL A 267 20.62 -13.13 -1.07
N GLU A 268 20.80 -13.62 -2.30
CA GLU A 268 22.11 -13.62 -2.98
C GLU A 268 22.49 -12.20 -3.43
N LYS A 269 23.59 -11.67 -2.88
CA LYS A 269 23.98 -10.25 -3.00
C LYS A 269 24.86 -10.03 -4.22
N THR A 270 24.32 -10.35 -5.40
CA THR A 270 25.00 -10.29 -6.70
C THR A 270 25.13 -8.86 -7.26
N GLY A 271 24.18 -7.98 -6.94
CA GLY A 271 24.18 -6.56 -7.29
C GLY A 271 24.39 -5.66 -6.07
N LYS A 272 24.82 -4.41 -6.30
CA LYS A 272 25.26 -3.46 -5.24
C LYS A 272 24.17 -3.16 -4.21
N CYS A 273 22.92 -3.04 -4.64
CA CYS A 273 21.79 -2.67 -3.78
C CYS A 273 21.01 -3.88 -3.24
N LEU A 274 21.46 -5.12 -3.52
CA LEU A 274 20.76 -6.33 -3.10
C LEU A 274 21.02 -6.64 -1.63
N THR A 275 19.94 -6.65 -0.85
CA THR A 275 19.96 -6.79 0.60
C THR A 275 18.90 -7.78 1.07
N ASP A 276 19.03 -8.25 2.30
CA ASP A 276 17.88 -8.85 2.97
C ASP A 276 16.86 -7.75 3.34
N GLY A 277 15.59 -8.11 3.41
CA GLY A 277 14.47 -7.18 3.66
C GLY A 277 13.76 -7.43 4.97
N LYS A 278 13.02 -6.44 5.46
CA LYS A 278 12.00 -6.59 6.51
C LYS A 278 10.80 -5.69 6.30
N ALA A 279 9.63 -6.14 6.78
CA ALA A 279 8.42 -5.36 6.81
C ALA A 279 7.66 -5.56 8.13
N THR A 280 6.88 -4.54 8.50
CA THR A 280 6.00 -4.53 9.67
C THR A 280 4.66 -3.96 9.26
N THR A 281 3.59 -4.74 9.40
CA THR A 281 2.23 -4.33 9.03
C THR A 281 1.31 -4.41 10.24
N PHE A 282 0.65 -3.30 10.56
CA PHE A 282 -0.43 -3.22 11.54
C PHE A 282 -1.76 -3.04 10.83
N ALA A 283 -2.63 -4.02 10.94
CA ALA A 283 -3.96 -4.02 10.34
C ALA A 283 -5.04 -3.82 11.40
N PHE A 284 -6.01 -2.95 11.11
CA PHE A 284 -7.05 -2.49 12.03
C PHE A 284 -8.32 -2.12 11.25
N LYS A 285 -9.29 -1.46 11.91
CA LYS A 285 -10.47 -0.88 11.27
C LYS A 285 -10.47 0.63 11.40
N ASN A 286 -10.80 1.35 10.33
CA ASN A 286 -10.95 2.81 10.34
C ASN A 286 -12.27 3.23 11.03
N ALA A 287 -12.57 4.55 11.02
CA ALA A 287 -13.80 5.10 11.58
C ALA A 287 -15.09 4.53 10.96
N GLU A 288 -15.05 4.17 9.67
CA GLU A 288 -16.16 3.60 8.91
C GLU A 288 -16.34 2.09 9.17
N GLY A 289 -15.38 1.46 9.86
CA GLY A 289 -15.33 0.04 10.13
C GLY A 289 -14.67 -0.78 9.03
N ASP A 290 -14.15 -0.16 7.98
CA ASP A 290 -13.43 -0.80 6.88
C ASP A 290 -12.05 -1.27 7.32
N PHE A 291 -11.58 -2.40 6.79
CA PHE A 291 -10.24 -2.91 7.08
C PHE A 291 -9.18 -2.05 6.41
N VAL A 292 -8.18 -1.64 7.18
CA VAL A 292 -7.06 -0.81 6.74
C VAL A 292 -5.75 -1.31 7.36
N ALA A 293 -4.63 -0.99 6.72
CA ALA A 293 -3.31 -1.32 7.23
C ALA A 293 -2.34 -0.14 7.13
N TRP A 294 -1.52 0.02 8.17
CA TRP A 294 -0.26 0.76 8.13
C TRP A 294 0.88 -0.23 7.91
N SER A 295 1.81 0.07 7.01
CA SER A 295 3.01 -0.75 6.77
C SER A 295 4.28 0.08 6.77
N PHE A 296 5.34 -0.47 7.37
CA PHE A 296 6.74 -0.10 7.17
C PHE A 296 7.44 -1.20 6.36
N VAL A 297 8.37 -0.81 5.49
CA VAL A 297 9.27 -1.70 4.74
C VAL A 297 10.67 -1.07 4.61
N GLY A 298 11.72 -1.89 4.67
CA GLY A 298 13.12 -1.48 4.54
C GLY A 298 14.09 -2.66 4.60
N PRO A 299 15.39 -2.47 4.33
CA PRO A 299 16.38 -3.53 4.37
C PRO A 299 16.71 -3.95 5.81
N THR A 300 17.27 -5.15 5.96
CA THR A 300 17.80 -5.69 7.21
C THR A 300 19.19 -6.28 7.03
N GLY A 301 20.00 -6.30 8.10
CA GLY A 301 21.40 -6.71 8.05
C GLY A 301 22.33 -5.69 7.38
N VAL A 302 21.93 -4.42 7.30
CA VAL A 302 22.72 -3.31 6.74
C VAL A 302 23.03 -2.25 7.80
N SER A 303 24.14 -1.52 7.67
CA SER A 303 24.61 -0.57 8.69
C SER A 303 23.70 0.63 8.95
N GLU A 304 22.76 0.90 8.03
CA GLU A 304 21.79 2.00 8.12
C GLU A 304 20.35 1.50 8.34
N GLU A 305 20.16 0.22 8.66
CA GLU A 305 18.87 -0.39 8.95
C GLU A 305 18.08 0.41 10.00
N VAL A 306 16.82 0.76 9.69
CA VAL A 306 15.92 1.42 10.64
C VAL A 306 15.64 0.46 11.81
N PRO A 307 16.01 0.80 13.05
CA PRO A 307 15.83 -0.12 14.17
C PRO A 307 14.36 -0.40 14.47
N ASP A 308 14.03 -1.61 14.89
CA ASP A 308 12.64 -2.01 15.21
C ASP A 308 12.00 -1.14 16.30
N ALA A 309 12.81 -0.57 17.20
CA ALA A 309 12.35 0.43 18.17
C ALA A 309 11.85 1.72 17.52
N THR A 310 12.46 2.16 16.41
CA THR A 310 12.00 3.30 15.61
C THR A 310 10.74 2.92 14.83
N VAL A 311 10.68 1.72 14.25
CA VAL A 311 9.48 1.21 13.55
C VAL A 311 8.28 1.12 14.50
N ARG A 312 8.45 0.52 15.69
CA ARG A 312 7.43 0.46 16.76
C ARG A 312 7.05 1.87 17.26
N LYS A 313 7.99 2.82 17.30
CA LYS A 313 7.70 4.21 17.69
C LYS A 313 6.84 4.95 16.65
N ILE A 314 7.12 4.77 15.36
CA ILE A 314 6.27 5.28 14.26
C ILE A 314 4.87 4.64 14.36
N LEU A 315 4.80 3.31 14.43
CA LEU A 315 3.55 2.55 14.62
C LEU A 315 2.72 3.04 15.83
N GLY A 316 3.36 3.40 16.95
CA GLY A 316 2.69 3.93 18.14
C GLY A 316 1.87 5.20 17.88
N THR A 317 2.18 5.98 16.84
CA THR A 317 1.50 7.23 16.47
C THR A 317 0.33 7.06 15.48
N VAL A 318 0.09 5.82 15.00
CA VAL A 318 -1.03 5.51 14.10
C VAL A 318 -2.35 5.80 14.81
N ARG A 319 -3.15 6.67 14.18
CA ARG A 319 -4.40 7.24 14.69
C ARG A 319 -5.42 7.40 13.57
N LEU A 320 -6.69 7.53 13.94
CA LEU A 320 -7.73 7.92 12.99
C LEU A 320 -7.56 9.40 12.64
N TYR A 321 -7.91 9.76 11.41
CA TYR A 321 -7.95 11.13 10.92
C TYR A 321 -9.38 11.45 10.48
N GLU A 322 -9.92 12.53 11.03
CA GLU A 322 -11.17 13.14 10.60
C GLU A 322 -10.81 14.48 9.97
N ASP A 323 -11.37 14.82 8.80
CA ASP A 323 -10.99 16.05 8.12
C ASP A 323 -11.63 17.26 8.82
N PRO A 324 -10.86 18.27 9.26
CA PRO A 324 -11.38 19.39 10.04
C PRO A 324 -12.30 20.32 9.22
N THR A 325 -12.46 20.09 7.91
CA THR A 325 -13.46 20.79 7.08
C THR A 325 -14.80 20.05 6.97
N THR A 326 -14.94 18.87 7.59
CA THR A 326 -16.14 18.01 7.53
C THR A 326 -16.93 17.93 8.85
N SER A 327 -16.54 18.72 9.86
CA SER A 327 -17.18 18.85 11.19
C SER A 327 -17.99 20.14 11.35
#